data_AF-A0A6S7HNX3-F1
#
_entry.id   AF-A0A6S7HNX3-F1
#
_cell.length_a   1.000
_cell.length_b   1.000
_cell.length_c   1.000
_cell.angle_alpha   90.00
_cell.angle_beta   90.00
_cell.angle_gamma   90.00
#
_symmetry.space_group_name_H-M   'P 1'
#
loop_
_entity.id
_entity.type
_entity.pdbx_description
1 polymer ?
#
loop_
_entity_poly.entity_id
_entity_poly.type
_entity_poly.pdbx_seq_one_letter_code
_entity_poly.pdbx_strand_id
1 'polypeptide(L)'
;MNPHYTEFKFPQIKPHPWSKVFRPRVPPEATLLCSKLLEYTPSRRLSPVEACAHNFFAELRDANTRLPNGRELPPLFNFSSAELAIKPALNATLIPSHAKNTSAATNSSTDSPTSSPSTSSTALMDGGTSSSVATAAS
;
A
#
# COMPACT_ATOMS: atom_id res chain seq x y z
N MET A 1 17.68 15.36 22.31
CA MET A 1 17.86 15.61 23.75
C MET A 1 18.01 17.09 23.98
N ASN A 2 17.44 17.63 25.06
CA ASN A 2 17.52 19.06 25.36
C ASN A 2 18.83 19.36 26.11
N PRO A 3 19.75 20.15 25.54
CA PRO A 3 21.01 20.53 26.19
C PRO A 3 20.82 21.29 27.50
N HIS A 4 19.66 21.94 27.69
CA HIS A 4 19.32 22.67 28.91
C HIS A 4 18.73 21.78 30.02
N TYR A 5 18.63 20.47 29.80
CA TYR A 5 17.99 19.51 30.72
C TYR A 5 18.99 18.44 31.18
N THR A 6 20.06 18.88 31.85
CA THR A 6 21.17 18.04 32.32
C THR A 6 21.13 17.73 33.81
N GLU A 7 20.45 18.54 34.62
CA GLU A 7 20.53 18.48 36.09
C GLU A 7 19.44 17.63 36.75
N PHE A 8 18.48 17.11 36.00
CA PHE A 8 17.49 16.19 36.55
C PHE A 8 18.14 14.81 36.80
N LYS A 9 18.32 14.46 38.06
CA LYS A 9 18.84 13.14 38.45
C LYS A 9 17.75 12.09 38.31
N PHE A 10 17.77 11.38 37.20
CA PHE A 10 16.94 10.19 37.03
C PHE A 10 17.48 9.03 37.89
N PRO A 11 16.59 8.17 38.41
CA PRO A 11 17.00 6.85 38.89
C PRO A 11 17.77 6.11 37.79
N GLN A 12 18.84 5.40 38.16
CA GLN A 12 19.62 4.64 37.19
C GLN A 12 18.90 3.35 36.83
N ILE A 13 18.11 3.39 35.76
CA ILE A 13 17.42 2.21 35.22
C ILE A 13 18.34 1.53 34.22
N LYS A 14 18.60 0.23 34.42
CA LYS A 14 19.37 -0.55 33.45
C LYS A 14 18.54 -0.77 32.17
N PRO A 15 19.16 -0.70 30.99
CA PRO A 15 18.45 -0.97 29.75
C PRO A 15 17.89 -2.38 29.75
N HIS A 16 16.60 -2.51 29.43
CA HIS A 16 15.98 -3.81 29.29
C HIS A 16 16.28 -4.37 27.89
N PRO A 17 16.77 -5.62 27.75
CA PRO A 17 17.09 -6.18 26.44
C PRO A 17 15.86 -6.26 25.53
N TRP A 18 16.00 -5.87 24.28
CA TRP A 18 14.90 -5.91 23.30
C TRP A 18 14.29 -7.30 23.11
N SER A 19 15.09 -8.36 23.23
CA SER A 19 14.64 -9.75 23.18
C SER A 19 13.67 -10.15 24.30
N LYS A 20 13.64 -9.38 25.39
CA LYS A 20 12.72 -9.56 26.52
C LYS A 20 11.52 -8.60 26.47
N VAL A 21 11.63 -7.52 25.71
CA VAL A 21 10.51 -6.58 25.44
C VAL A 21 9.50 -7.21 24.49
N PHE A 22 9.98 -7.90 23.45
CA PHE A 22 9.12 -8.51 22.44
C PHE A 22 8.72 -9.94 22.79
N ARG A 23 7.57 -10.39 22.26
CA ARG A 23 7.15 -11.80 22.36
C ARG A 23 8.11 -12.68 21.53
N PRO A 24 8.32 -13.96 21.90
CA PRO A 24 9.27 -14.86 21.20
C PRO A 24 9.00 -15.06 19.71
N ARG A 25 7.78 -14.78 19.24
CA ARG A 25 7.37 -14.95 17.83
C ARG A 25 7.74 -13.76 16.93
N VAL A 26 8.26 -12.67 17.49
CA VAL A 26 8.64 -11.49 16.71
C VAL A 26 9.91 -11.79 15.91
N PRO A 27 9.93 -11.51 14.59
CA PRO A 27 11.12 -11.74 13.78
C PRO A 27 12.28 -10.85 14.25
N PRO A 28 13.53 -11.37 14.25
CA PRO A 28 14.70 -10.63 14.75
C PRO A 28 14.92 -9.32 13.98
N GLU A 29 14.59 -9.29 12.69
CA GLU A 29 14.68 -8.11 11.83
C GLU A 29 13.81 -6.95 12.30
N ALA A 30 12.62 -7.23 12.85
CA ALA A 30 11.74 -6.20 13.41
C ALA A 30 12.36 -5.58 14.66
N THR A 31 12.92 -6.44 15.51
CA THR A 31 13.61 -5.99 16.73
C THR A 31 14.83 -5.11 16.39
N LEU A 32 15.61 -5.49 15.39
CA LEU A 32 16.74 -4.68 14.91
C LEU A 32 16.28 -3.32 14.38
N LEU A 33 15.22 -3.28 13.58
CA LEU A 33 14.65 -2.01 13.09
C LEU A 33 14.21 -1.10 14.24
N CYS A 34 13.44 -1.64 15.21
CA CYS A 34 13.01 -0.88 16.38
C CYS A 34 14.19 -0.32 17.19
N SER A 35 15.25 -1.12 17.37
CA SER A 35 16.45 -0.69 18.11
C SER A 35 17.16 0.50 17.47
N LYS A 36 17.17 0.59 16.13
CA LYS A 36 17.79 1.70 15.37
C LYS A 36 16.88 2.93 15.24
N LEU A 37 15.56 2.76 15.40
CA LEU A 37 14.60 3.87 15.39
C LEU A 37 14.47 4.53 16.77
N LEU A 38 14.42 3.71 17.83
CA LEU A 38 14.19 4.15 19.20
C LEU A 38 15.49 4.50 19.91
N GLU A 39 16.29 5.33 19.25
CA GLU A 39 17.57 5.79 19.76
C GLU A 39 17.46 7.19 20.37
N TYR A 40 18.06 7.34 21.55
CA TYR A 40 17.96 8.58 22.32
C TYR A 40 18.72 9.73 21.63
N THR A 41 19.89 9.42 21.06
CA THR A 41 20.66 10.36 20.23
C THR A 41 19.99 10.51 18.86
N PRO A 42 19.50 11.71 18.49
CA PRO A 42 18.75 11.90 17.25
C PRO A 42 19.57 11.57 16.00
N SER A 43 20.87 11.88 16.00
CA SER A 43 21.76 11.65 14.85
C SER A 43 22.06 10.18 14.58
N ARG A 44 21.84 9.28 15.55
CA ARG A 44 22.02 7.83 15.36
C ARG A 44 20.76 7.15 14.85
N ARG A 45 19.62 7.85 14.88
CA ARG A 45 18.35 7.31 14.39
C ARG A 45 18.44 7.05 12.90
N LEU A 46 17.85 5.94 12.52
CA LEU A 46 17.79 5.52 11.13
C LEU A 46 16.97 6.52 10.29
N SER A 47 17.48 6.91 9.13
CA SER A 47 16.76 7.79 8.21
C SER A 47 15.52 7.08 7.65
N PRO A 48 14.41 7.79 7.34
CA PRO A 48 13.23 7.18 6.74
C PRO A 48 13.53 6.35 5.49
N VAL A 49 14.38 6.86 4.59
CA VAL A 49 14.76 6.17 3.35
C VAL A 49 15.59 4.91 3.64
N GLU A 50 16.46 4.95 4.66
CA GLU A 50 17.19 3.76 5.12
C GLU A 50 16.25 2.74 5.77
N ALA A 51 15.21 3.20 6.46
CA ALA A 51 14.26 2.32 7.12
C ALA A 51 13.44 1.59 6.07
N CYS A 52 13.02 2.29 5.02
CA CYS A 52 12.37 1.70 3.85
C CYS A 52 13.25 0.68 3.13
N ALA A 53 14.59 0.79 3.20
CA ALA A 53 15.54 -0.18 2.64
C ALA A 53 15.86 -1.36 3.59
N HIS A 54 15.32 -1.38 4.81
CA HIS A 54 15.60 -2.43 5.79
C HIS A 54 15.12 -3.81 5.32
N ASN A 55 15.79 -4.87 5.79
CA ASN A 55 15.47 -6.27 5.45
C ASN A 55 14.11 -6.72 6.00
N PHE A 56 13.63 -6.06 7.07
CA PHE A 56 12.26 -6.25 7.58
C PHE A 56 11.18 -6.04 6.49
N PHE A 57 11.41 -5.15 5.53
CA PHE A 57 10.51 -4.91 4.40
C PHE A 57 10.90 -5.67 3.12
N ALA A 58 11.84 -6.62 3.20
CA ALA A 58 12.24 -7.39 2.03
C ALA A 58 11.10 -8.23 1.44
N GLU A 59 10.22 -8.76 2.29
CA GLU A 59 9.02 -9.50 1.87
C GLU A 59 8.10 -8.64 0.99
N LEU A 60 7.95 -7.33 1.28
CA LEU A 60 7.15 -6.43 0.45
C LEU A 60 7.74 -6.19 -0.94
N ARG A 61 9.04 -6.48 -1.12
CA ARG A 61 9.75 -6.36 -2.40
C ARG A 61 9.79 -7.67 -3.18
N ASP A 62 9.13 -8.73 -2.71
CA ASP A 62 8.91 -9.92 -3.52
C ASP A 62 7.66 -9.70 -4.40
N ALA A 63 7.77 -10.07 -5.68
CA ALA A 63 6.69 -9.95 -6.65
C ALA A 63 5.49 -10.86 -6.32
N ASN A 64 5.71 -11.91 -5.53
CA ASN A 64 4.69 -12.88 -5.15
C ASN A 64 3.93 -12.50 -3.87
N THR A 65 4.37 -11.46 -3.15
CA THR A 65 3.76 -11.06 -1.90
C THR A 65 2.38 -10.46 -2.17
N ARG A 66 1.39 -10.99 -1.46
CA ARG A 66 -0.01 -10.55 -1.52
C ARG A 66 -0.51 -10.25 -0.12
N LEU A 67 -1.55 -9.43 -0.05
CA LEU A 67 -2.22 -9.22 1.23
C LEU A 67 -2.80 -10.54 1.75
N PRO A 68 -3.05 -10.66 3.07
CA PRO A 68 -3.69 -11.85 3.65
C PRO A 68 -5.08 -12.18 3.08
N ASN A 69 -5.72 -11.20 2.44
CA ASN A 69 -7.00 -11.36 1.73
C ASN A 69 -6.84 -11.77 0.25
N GLY A 70 -5.62 -12.02 -0.22
CA GLY A 70 -5.29 -12.38 -1.60
C GLY A 70 -5.19 -11.20 -2.57
N ARG A 71 -5.48 -9.96 -2.15
CA ARG A 71 -5.36 -8.77 -3.00
C ARG A 71 -3.90 -8.39 -3.24
N GLU A 72 -3.67 -7.69 -4.33
CA GLU A 72 -2.37 -7.10 -4.65
C GLU A 72 -2.00 -5.99 -3.67
N LEU A 73 -0.69 -5.82 -3.47
CA LEU A 73 -0.14 -4.74 -2.68
C LEU A 73 -0.51 -3.39 -3.31
N PRO A 74 -0.78 -2.34 -2.50
CA PRO A 74 -0.88 -0.97 -2.98
C PRO A 74 0.41 -0.52 -3.71
N PRO A 75 0.40 0.62 -4.42
CA PRO A 75 1.64 1.15 -5.00
C PRO A 75 2.64 1.50 -3.87
N LEU A 76 3.67 0.67 -3.72
CA LEU A 76 4.72 0.81 -2.70
C LEU A 76 6.02 1.44 -3.23
N PHE A 77 6.22 1.44 -4.55
CA PHE A 77 7.50 1.77 -5.19
C PHE A 77 7.44 3.00 -6.10
N ASN A 78 6.40 3.81 -5.97
CA ASN A 78 6.16 5.04 -6.73
C ASN A 78 6.96 6.24 -6.17
N PHE A 79 8.26 6.05 -5.96
CA PHE A 79 9.13 7.12 -5.46
C PHE A 79 9.29 8.25 -6.48
N SER A 80 9.20 9.48 -6.00
CA SER A 80 9.51 10.68 -6.79
C SER A 80 11.03 10.86 -6.95
N SER A 81 11.42 11.67 -7.95
CA SER A 81 12.84 12.03 -8.16
C SER A 81 13.47 12.70 -6.94
N ALA A 82 12.67 13.48 -6.19
CA ALA A 82 13.13 14.14 -4.97
C ALA A 82 13.44 13.14 -3.85
N GLU A 83 12.63 12.09 -3.69
CA GLU A 83 12.86 11.04 -2.69
C GLU A 83 14.08 10.18 -3.03
N LEU A 84 14.26 9.85 -4.31
CA LEU A 84 15.40 9.09 -4.82
C LEU A 84 16.72 9.87 -4.80
N ALA A 85 16.66 11.20 -4.76
CA ALA A 85 17.83 12.06 -4.65
C ALA A 85 18.43 12.11 -3.24
N ILE A 86 17.65 11.75 -2.20
CA ILE A 86 18.11 11.82 -0.80
C ILE A 86 19.30 10.89 -0.55
N LYS A 87 19.20 9.62 -0.99
CA LYS A 87 20.24 8.60 -0.85
C LYS A 87 20.26 7.68 -2.07
N PRO A 88 20.93 8.08 -3.17
CA PRO A 88 20.87 7.34 -4.43
C PRO A 88 21.46 5.93 -4.35
N ALA A 89 22.37 5.67 -3.40
CA ALA A 89 22.94 4.35 -3.17
C ALA A 89 21.88 3.29 -2.78
N LEU A 90 20.75 3.71 -2.20
CA LEU A 90 19.69 2.80 -1.76
C LEU A 90 18.63 2.54 -2.84
N ASN A 91 18.66 3.27 -3.96
CA ASN A 91 17.64 3.18 -5.01
C ASN A 91 17.53 1.75 -5.60
N ALA A 92 18.65 1.04 -5.69
CA ALA A 92 18.68 -0.35 -6.15
C ALA A 92 18.00 -1.33 -5.17
N THR A 93 17.99 -1.02 -3.88
CA THR A 93 17.30 -1.81 -2.85
C THR A 93 15.84 -1.41 -2.71
N LEU A 94 15.53 -0.12 -2.90
CA LEU A 94 14.18 0.42 -2.77
C LEU A 94 13.27 0.05 -3.94
N ILE A 95 13.79 0.02 -5.17
CA ILE A 95 13.01 -0.27 -6.38
C ILE A 95 13.40 -1.64 -6.94
N PRO A 96 12.61 -2.69 -6.70
CA PRO A 96 12.88 -4.01 -7.25
C PRO A 96 12.66 -4.04 -8.78
N SER A 97 13.27 -5.01 -9.45
CA SER A 97 13.26 -5.12 -10.92
C SER A 97 11.85 -5.19 -11.52
N HIS A 98 10.91 -5.88 -10.86
CA HIS A 98 9.53 -5.99 -11.32
C HIS A 98 8.76 -4.67 -11.19
N ALA A 99 9.07 -3.84 -10.17
CA ALA A 99 8.40 -2.56 -9.96
C ALA A 99 8.83 -1.48 -10.97
N LYS A 100 10.04 -1.57 -11.53
CA LYS A 100 10.51 -0.67 -12.60
C LYS A 100 9.59 -0.69 -13.83
N ASN A 101 8.99 -1.84 -14.13
CA ASN A 101 8.03 -1.96 -15.23
C ASN A 101 6.62 -1.46 -14.85
N THR A 102 6.23 -1.59 -13.59
CA THR A 102 4.88 -1.22 -13.13
C THR A 102 4.68 0.29 -13.05
N SER A 103 5.71 1.08 -12.71
CA SER A 103 5.63 2.55 -12.71
C SER A 103 5.27 3.16 -14.07
N ALA A 104 5.46 2.42 -15.17
CA ALA A 104 5.03 2.84 -16.51
C ALA A 104 3.59 2.41 -16.87
N ALA A 105 3.01 1.42 -16.16
CA ALA A 105 1.75 0.78 -16.53
C ALA A 105 0.51 1.36 -15.82
N THR A 106 0.67 2.19 -14.78
CA THR A 106 -0.49 2.76 -14.04
C THR A 106 -1.13 3.98 -14.70
N ASN A 107 -0.65 4.40 -15.89
CA ASN A 107 -1.25 5.49 -16.68
C ASN A 107 -2.12 5.02 -17.86
N SER A 108 -2.56 3.76 -17.89
CA SER A 108 -3.51 3.29 -18.91
C SER A 108 -4.67 2.51 -18.29
N SER A 109 -5.45 3.18 -17.45
CA SER A 109 -6.88 2.86 -17.35
C SER A 109 -7.56 3.46 -18.57
N THR A 110 -7.69 2.63 -19.59
CA THR A 110 -8.59 2.79 -20.73
C THR A 110 -10.00 3.15 -20.23
N ASP A 111 -10.37 4.41 -20.35
CA ASP A 111 -11.77 4.83 -20.38
C ASP A 111 -12.14 5.04 -21.85
N SER A 112 -12.80 4.05 -22.42
CA SER A 112 -13.33 4.08 -23.78
C SER A 112 -14.81 4.49 -23.68
N PRO A 113 -15.21 5.74 -23.99
CA PRO A 113 -16.60 6.02 -24.28
C PRO A 113 -16.83 5.70 -25.76
N THR A 114 -17.28 4.48 -26.05
CA THR A 114 -17.79 4.14 -27.39
C THR A 114 -19.09 4.91 -27.60
N SER A 115 -18.98 5.98 -28.38
CA SER A 115 -20.08 6.70 -29.01
C SER A 115 -20.90 5.74 -29.87
N SER A 116 -22.22 5.72 -29.65
CA SER A 116 -23.19 5.15 -30.60
C SER A 116 -24.28 6.19 -30.85
N PRO A 117 -24.55 6.55 -32.11
CA PRO A 117 -25.47 7.61 -32.47
C PRO A 117 -26.93 7.14 -32.50
N SER A 118 -27.81 8.10 -32.26
CA SER A 118 -29.28 8.06 -32.39
C SER A 118 -29.77 7.62 -33.76
N THR A 119 -30.75 6.72 -33.80
CA THR A 119 -31.70 6.57 -34.92
C THR A 119 -33.13 6.47 -34.39
N SER A 120 -33.81 7.60 -34.41
CA SER A 120 -35.26 7.71 -34.33
C SER A 120 -35.90 7.15 -35.61
N SER A 121 -36.78 6.16 -35.48
CA SER A 121 -37.67 5.73 -36.58
C SER A 121 -38.98 5.16 -36.02
N THR A 122 -40.04 5.89 -36.35
CA THR A 122 -41.49 5.65 -36.28
C THR A 122 -41.97 4.34 -36.92
N ALA A 123 -42.92 3.64 -36.27
CA ALA A 123 -43.94 2.71 -36.81
C ALA A 123 -44.44 1.80 -35.66
N LEU A 124 -45.71 1.40 -35.45
CA LEU A 124 -47.00 1.51 -36.12
C LEU A 124 -48.10 1.14 -35.10
N MET A 125 -49.32 1.57 -35.39
CA MET A 125 -50.55 1.40 -34.61
C MET A 125 -50.97 -0.07 -34.42
N ASP A 126 -51.47 -0.35 -33.21
CA ASP A 126 -52.17 -1.55 -32.79
C ASP A 126 -53.54 -1.66 -33.48
N GLY A 127 -53.88 -2.87 -33.94
CA GLY A 127 -55.13 -3.17 -34.60
C GLY A 127 -55.50 -4.64 -34.48
N GLY A 128 -56.63 -4.90 -33.80
CA GLY A 128 -57.62 -5.87 -34.27
C GLY A 128 -57.65 -7.26 -33.61
N THR A 129 -58.53 -7.38 -32.61
CA THR A 129 -59.61 -8.40 -32.50
C THR A 129 -59.31 -9.89 -32.72
N SER A 130 -59.63 -10.74 -31.72
CA SER A 130 -60.90 -11.52 -31.67
C SER A 130 -60.93 -12.60 -30.56
N SER A 131 -62.10 -12.68 -29.87
CA SER A 131 -62.84 -13.87 -29.35
C SER A 131 -62.15 -14.86 -28.40
N SER A 132 -62.75 -15.52 -27.39
CA SER A 132 -64.11 -15.76 -26.83
C SER A 132 -63.85 -16.55 -25.51
N VAL A 133 -64.69 -16.59 -24.46
CA VAL A 133 -65.92 -17.38 -24.27
C VAL A 133 -66.51 -17.11 -22.86
N ALA A 134 -67.83 -17.31 -22.76
CA ALA A 134 -68.69 -17.19 -21.57
C ALA A 134 -68.51 -18.33 -20.54
N THR A 135 -68.99 -18.14 -19.30
CA THR A 135 -70.00 -18.99 -18.58
C THR A 135 -70.21 -18.53 -17.12
N ALA A 136 -71.45 -18.71 -16.67
CA ALA A 136 -72.14 -18.21 -15.48
C ALA A 136 -71.93 -18.99 -14.16
N ALA A 137 -72.62 -18.50 -13.12
CA ALA A 137 -73.02 -19.09 -11.82
C ALA A 137 -72.41 -18.34 -10.63
N SER A 138 -73.11 -17.98 -9.55
CA SER A 138 -74.52 -18.08 -9.13
C SER A 138 -74.74 -17.05 -8.02
#